data_AF-A0A3P6NII5-F1
#
_entry.id   AF-A0A3P6NII5-F1
#
_cell.length_a   1.000
_cell.length_b   1.000
_cell.length_c   1.000
_cell.angle_alpha   90.00
_cell.angle_beta   90.00
_cell.angle_gamma   90.00
#
_symmetry.space_group_name_H-M   'P 1'
#
loop_
_entity.id
_entity.type
_entity.pdbx_description
1 polymer ?
#
loop_
_entity_poly.entity_id
_entity_poly.type
_entity_poly.pdbx_seq_one_letter_code
_entity_poly.pdbx_strand_id
1 'polypeptide(L)'
;MPAKSLHGCRKDVLREWAFVEDHGIENVLLITTLFTVLMFFLVILSNTLPLPCGLFLPLFLVGASLGRVVGEILARLFPDGIEGGAEEPIYPGVYSVVGTANIS
;
A
#
# COMPACT_ATOMS: atom_id res chain seq x y z
N MET A 1 12.22 -19.79 -6.08
CA MET A 1 13.48 -19.27 -6.70
C MET A 1 13.03 -18.38 -7.85
N PRO A 2 13.02 -17.03 -7.77
CA PRO A 2 11.98 -16.29 -8.48
C PRO A 2 12.13 -16.32 -10.01
N ALA A 3 11.07 -16.85 -10.63
CA ALA A 3 10.72 -16.96 -12.04
C ALA A 3 11.19 -15.77 -12.91
N LYS A 4 11.56 -16.08 -14.15
CA LYS A 4 11.92 -15.12 -15.19
C LYS A 4 10.70 -14.89 -16.08
N SER A 5 9.94 -13.82 -15.81
CA SER A 5 9.06 -13.23 -16.83
C SER A 5 9.92 -12.62 -17.93
N LEU A 6 9.68 -13.01 -19.19
CA LEU A 6 10.52 -12.68 -20.36
C LEU A 6 10.51 -11.18 -20.74
N HIS A 7 9.59 -10.39 -20.17
CA HIS A 7 9.47 -8.93 -20.33
C HIS A 7 9.45 -8.17 -18.99
N GLY A 8 9.89 -8.80 -17.89
CA GLY A 8 9.84 -8.21 -16.56
C GLY A 8 10.87 -7.09 -16.34
N CYS A 9 10.46 -6.05 -15.61
CA CYS A 9 11.31 -4.97 -15.12
C CYS A 9 12.52 -5.52 -14.34
N ARG A 10 13.61 -4.75 -14.37
CA ARG A 10 14.88 -5.11 -13.74
C ARG A 10 14.65 -5.33 -12.22
N LYS A 11 15.13 -6.48 -11.72
CA LYS A 11 14.79 -7.00 -10.38
C LYS A 11 15.38 -6.18 -9.23
N ASP A 12 16.44 -5.42 -9.49
CA ASP A 12 17.05 -4.40 -8.63
C ASP A 12 16.09 -3.23 -8.37
N VAL A 13 15.45 -2.72 -9.42
CA VAL A 13 14.47 -1.63 -9.30
C VAL A 13 13.28 -2.11 -8.47
N LEU A 14 12.73 -3.28 -8.76
CA LEU A 14 11.59 -3.78 -7.96
C LEU A 14 11.91 -3.98 -6.47
N ARG A 15 13.14 -4.36 -6.11
CA ARG A 15 13.56 -4.44 -4.71
C ARG A 15 13.71 -3.07 -4.06
N GLU A 16 14.21 -2.09 -4.79
CA GLU A 16 14.36 -0.71 -4.33
C GLU A 16 13.01 -0.06 -4.04
N TRP A 17 12.02 -0.25 -4.92
CA TRP A 17 10.66 0.27 -4.72
C TRP A 17 9.86 -0.50 -3.66
N ALA A 18 10.23 -1.75 -3.41
CA ALA A 18 9.61 -2.57 -2.37
C ALA A 18 10.09 -2.21 -0.95
N PHE A 19 11.13 -1.37 -0.77
CA PHE A 19 11.68 -0.97 0.54
C PHE A 19 11.74 -2.15 1.54
N VAL A 20 12.15 -3.32 1.05
CA VAL A 20 12.37 -4.49 1.91
C VAL A 20 13.80 -4.40 2.44
N GLU A 21 14.00 -3.55 3.43
CA GLU A 21 15.10 -3.75 4.37
C GLU A 21 14.67 -4.87 5.35
N ASP A 22 15.58 -5.78 5.66
CA ASP A 22 15.38 -7.04 6.41
C ASP A 22 14.75 -6.84 7.82
N HIS A 23 14.69 -5.59 8.33
CA HIS A 23 14.06 -5.19 9.59
C HIS A 23 12.98 -4.07 9.44
N GLY A 24 12.58 -3.72 8.22
CA GLY A 24 11.79 -2.51 7.91
C GLY A 24 10.27 -2.67 7.78
N ILE A 25 9.76 -3.88 7.52
CA ILE A 25 8.33 -4.09 7.20
C ILE A 25 7.42 -3.81 8.40
N GLU A 26 7.88 -4.03 9.63
CA GLU A 26 7.09 -3.70 10.83
C GLU A 26 6.95 -2.19 11.02
N ASN A 27 8.01 -1.44 10.74
CA ASN A 27 8.02 0.02 10.80
C ASN A 27 7.10 0.62 9.74
N VAL A 28 7.05 0.02 8.55
CA VAL A 28 6.24 0.55 7.45
C VAL A 28 4.74 0.24 7.62
N LEU A 29 4.38 -0.91 8.20
CA LEU A 29 3.00 -1.16 8.64
C LEU A 29 2.57 -0.22 9.77
N LEU A 30 3.43 -0.01 10.77
CA LEU A 30 3.15 0.88 11.90
C LEU A 30 2.94 2.33 11.46
N ILE A 31 3.85 2.88 10.64
CA ILE A 31 3.76 4.27 10.17
C ILE A 31 2.55 4.46 9.24
N THR A 32 2.26 3.50 8.36
CA THR A 32 1.14 3.59 7.42
C THR A 32 -0.20 3.50 8.17
N THR A 33 -0.31 2.61 9.15
CA THR A 33 -1.52 2.47 9.99
C THR A 33 -1.73 3.72 10.85
N LEU A 34 -0.66 4.24 11.48
CA LEU A 34 -0.73 5.48 12.25
C LEU A 34 -1.18 6.65 11.37
N PHE A 35 -0.64 6.75 10.15
CA PHE A 35 -1.03 7.76 9.19
C PHE A 35 -2.53 7.66 8.82
N THR A 36 -3.05 6.46 8.54
CA THR A 36 -4.47 6.23 8.25
C THR A 36 -5.35 6.72 9.41
N VAL A 37 -5.01 6.36 10.64
CA VAL A 37 -5.77 6.74 11.84
C VAL A 37 -5.76 8.26 12.03
N LEU A 38 -4.58 8.89 11.93
CA LEU A 38 -4.46 10.35 12.04
C LEU A 38 -5.27 11.06 10.96
N MET A 39 -5.15 10.66 9.70
CA MET A 39 -5.91 11.27 8.60
C MET A 39 -7.42 11.08 8.76
N PHE A 40 -7.87 9.93 9.30
CA PHE A 40 -9.29 9.72 9.62
C PHE A 40 -9.80 10.73 10.65
N PHE A 41 -9.05 10.95 11.73
CA PHE A 41 -9.41 11.97 12.73
C PHE A 41 -9.36 13.40 12.16
N LEU A 42 -8.34 13.73 11.36
CA LEU A 42 -8.23 15.04 10.72
C LEU A 42 -9.39 15.30 9.75
N VAL A 43 -9.84 14.30 8.99
CA VAL A 43 -11.00 14.42 8.08
C VAL A 43 -12.29 14.65 8.87
N ILE A 44 -12.51 13.93 9.96
CA ILE A 44 -13.68 14.13 10.83
C ILE A 44 -13.68 15.54 11.43
N LEU A 45 -12.54 15.98 11.98
CA LEU A 45 -12.37 17.33 12.51
C LEU A 45 -12.60 18.38 11.43
N SER A 46 -12.01 18.22 10.25
CA SER A 46 -12.18 19.15 9.12
C SER A 46 -13.62 19.21 8.63
N ASN A 47 -14.41 18.13 8.75
CA ASN A 47 -15.83 18.12 8.39
C ASN A 47 -16.69 18.87 9.43
N THR A 48 -16.26 18.94 10.69
CA THR A 48 -16.97 19.72 11.73
C THR A 48 -16.72 21.22 11.67
N LEU A 49 -15.64 21.65 11.01
CA LEU A 49 -15.37 23.07 10.78
C LEU A 49 -16.00 23.51 9.45
N PRO A 50 -16.66 24.68 9.38
CA PRO A 50 -17.18 25.23 8.13
C PRO A 50 -16.02 25.85 7.31
N LEU A 51 -15.03 25.03 6.96
CA LEU A 51 -13.89 25.44 6.13
C LEU A 51 -14.13 24.95 4.69
N PRO A 52 -14.12 25.86 3.69
CA PRO A 52 -14.16 25.46 2.29
C PRO A 52 -12.79 24.90 1.88
N CYS A 53 -12.53 23.65 2.25
CA CYS A 53 -11.31 22.92 1.89
C CYS A 53 -11.69 21.63 1.17
N GLY A 54 -11.00 21.32 0.07
CA GLY A 54 -11.24 20.09 -0.69
C GLY A 54 -10.84 18.84 0.11
N LEU A 55 -11.81 17.98 0.44
CA LEU A 55 -11.58 16.72 1.16
C LEU A 55 -11.17 15.54 0.24
N PHE A 56 -11.17 15.75 -1.08
CA PHE A 56 -10.85 14.70 -2.06
C PHE A 56 -9.45 14.11 -1.88
N LEU A 57 -8.43 14.97 -1.74
CA LEU A 57 -7.05 14.53 -1.59
C LEU A 57 -6.79 13.77 -0.27
N PRO A 58 -7.22 14.24 0.93
CA PRO A 58 -7.00 13.48 2.16
C PRO A 58 -7.74 12.14 2.15
N LEU A 59 -8.95 12.06 1.58
CA LEU A 59 -9.66 10.80 1.38
C LEU A 59 -8.90 9.86 0.43
N PHE A 60 -8.38 10.38 -0.69
CA PHE A 60 -7.55 9.62 -1.63
C PHE A 60 -6.31 9.02 -0.93
N LEU A 61 -5.64 9.77 -0.06
CA LEU A 61 -4.49 9.29 0.71
C LEU A 61 -4.87 8.23 1.74
N VAL A 62 -6.04 8.34 2.37
CA VAL A 62 -6.57 7.31 3.28
C VAL A 62 -6.78 6.00 2.53
N GLY A 63 -7.40 6.03 1.35
CA GLY A 63 -7.59 4.83 0.51
C GLY A 63 -6.26 4.20 0.07
N ALA A 64 -5.29 5.02 -0.33
CA ALA A 64 -3.94 4.55 -0.67
C ALA A 64 -3.25 3.86 0.52
N SER A 65 -3.31 4.48 1.69
CA SER A 65 -2.71 3.92 2.91
C SER A 65 -3.34 2.59 3.32
N LEU A 66 -4.67 2.47 3.24
CA LEU A 66 -5.38 1.21 3.51
C LEU A 66 -5.02 0.12 2.51
N GLY A 67 -4.96 0.46 1.23
CA GLY A 67 -4.54 -0.47 0.18
C GLY A 67 -3.10 -0.97 0.40
N ARG A 68 -2.19 -0.11 0.87
CA ARG A 68 -0.82 -0.50 1.19
C ARG A 68 -0.75 -1.45 2.39
N VAL A 69 -1.52 -1.19 3.47
CA VAL A 69 -1.63 -2.10 4.63
C VAL A 69 -2.11 -3.49 4.21
N VAL A 70 -3.16 -3.55 3.38
CA VAL A 70 -3.69 -4.83 2.87
C VAL A 70 -2.65 -5.54 2.00
N GLY A 71 -1.95 -4.80 1.13
CA GLY A 71 -0.89 -5.36 0.28
C GLY A 71 0.28 -5.95 1.08
N GLU A 72 0.67 -5.33 2.18
CA GLU A 72 1.73 -5.83 3.07
C GLU A 72 1.29 -7.02 3.92
N ILE A 73 0.04 -7.05 4.37
CA ILE A 73 -0.53 -8.21 5.05
C ILE A 73 -0.59 -9.40 4.08
N LEU A 74 -1.01 -9.16 2.84
CA LEU A 74 -1.09 -10.20 1.83
C LEU A 74 0.28 -10.74 1.44
N ALA A 75 1.29 -9.86 1.37
CA ALA A 75 2.69 -10.26 1.17
C ALA A 75 3.23 -11.13 2.33
N ARG A 76 2.75 -10.95 3.57
CA ARG A 76 3.08 -11.84 4.70
C ARG A 76 2.32 -13.17 4.68
N LEU A 77 1.07 -13.15 4.24
CA LEU A 77 0.22 -14.34 4.25
C LEU A 77 0.60 -15.35 3.15
N PHE A 78 1.08 -14.86 2.00
CA PHE A 78 1.51 -15.68 0.87
C PHE A 78 2.99 -15.43 0.54
N PRO A 79 3.93 -15.93 1.38
CA PRO A 79 5.37 -15.74 1.16
C PRO A 79 5.90 -16.47 -0.08
N ASP A 80 5.24 -17.56 -0.50
CA ASP A 80 5.61 -18.36 -1.68
C ASP A 80 4.91 -17.93 -2.98
N GLY A 81 4.09 -16.86 -2.94
CA GLY A 81 3.34 -16.37 -4.09
C GLY A 81 2.11 -17.23 -4.45
N ILE A 82 1.32 -16.78 -5.41
CA ILE A 82 0.11 -17.48 -5.86
C ILE A 82 0.55 -18.60 -6.82
N GLU A 83 0.34 -19.86 -6.42
CA GLU A 83 0.59 -21.04 -7.25
C GLU A 83 -0.41 -21.09 -8.44
N GLY A 84 -0.12 -20.33 -9.50
CA GLY A 84 -1.05 -20.17 -10.63
C GLY A 84 -0.44 -19.94 -12.01
N GLY A 85 0.89 -19.93 -12.15
CA GLY A 85 1.55 -19.91 -13.47
C GLY A 85 2.76 -18.98 -13.60
N ALA A 86 2.98 -18.10 -12.62
CA ALA A 86 4.21 -17.34 -12.46
C ALA A 86 4.43 -17.15 -10.94
N GLU A 87 5.64 -17.41 -10.44
CA GLU A 87 6.06 -16.96 -9.11
C GLU A 87 6.12 -15.42 -9.10
N GLU A 88 4.96 -14.77 -9.19
CA GLU A 88 4.84 -13.32 -9.29
C GLU A 88 4.71 -12.75 -7.88
N PRO A 89 5.71 -11.98 -7.41
CA PRO A 89 5.67 -11.43 -6.07
C PRO A 89 4.52 -10.43 -5.93
N ILE A 90 3.92 -10.39 -4.73
CA ILE A 90 2.81 -9.49 -4.42
C ILE A 90 3.35 -8.06 -4.28
N TYR A 91 2.88 -7.16 -5.14
CA TYR A 91 3.28 -5.74 -5.13
C TYR A 91 2.33 -4.89 -4.28
N PRO A 92 2.71 -4.46 -3.06
CA PRO A 92 1.82 -3.70 -2.18
C PRO A 92 1.41 -2.34 -2.76
N GLY A 93 2.20 -1.80 -3.69
CA GLY A 93 1.87 -0.56 -4.42
C GLY A 93 0.61 -0.67 -5.28
N VAL A 94 0.33 -1.83 -5.88
CA VAL A 94 -0.88 -2.02 -6.70
C VAL A 94 -2.12 -2.02 -5.81
N TYR A 95 -2.04 -2.64 -4.62
CA TYR A 95 -3.12 -2.63 -3.65
C TYR A 95 -3.43 -1.22 -3.13
N SER A 96 -2.41 -0.38 -3.00
CA SER A 96 -2.58 1.06 -2.69
C SER A 96 -3.50 1.75 -3.70
N VAL A 97 -3.23 1.59 -5.01
CA VAL A 97 -4.05 2.20 -6.07
C VAL A 97 -5.49 1.70 -6.06
N VAL A 98 -5.69 0.39 -5.88
CA VAL A 98 -7.03 -0.23 -5.81
C VAL A 98 -7.80 0.28 -4.58
N GLY A 99 -7.12 0.38 -3.43
CA GLY A 99 -7.72 0.91 -2.20
C GLY A 99 -8.21 2.35 -2.38
N THR A 100 -7.44 3.17 -3.11
CA THR A 100 -7.85 4.52 -3.45
C THR A 100 -9.06 4.58 -4.38
N ALA A 101 -9.11 3.72 -5.39
CA ALA A 101 -10.22 3.67 -6.34
C ALA A 101 -11.55 3.27 -5.69
N ASN A 102 -11.50 2.52 -4.57
CA ASN A 102 -12.71 2.13 -3.84
C ASN A 102 -13.23 3.21 -2.88
N ILE A 103 -12.42 4.22 -2.53
CA ILE A 103 -12.78 5.26 -1.58
C ILE A 103 -13.22 6.56 -2.26
N SER A 104 -12.83 6.75 -3.53
CA SER A 104 -13.19 7.89 -4.38
C SER A 104 -14.53 7.70 -5.07
#